data_AF-A0AAV2ELY8-F1
#
_entry.id   AF-A0AAV2ELY8-F1
#
_cell.length_a   1.000
_cell.length_b   1.000
_cell.length_c   1.000
_cell.angle_alpha   90.00
_cell.angle_beta   90.00
_cell.angle_gamma   90.00
#
_symmetry.space_group_name_H-M   'P 1'
#
loop_
_entity.id
_entity.type
_entity.pdbx_description
1 polymer ?
#
loop_
_entity_poly.entity_id
_entity_poly.type
_entity_poly.pdbx_seq_one_letter_code
_entity_poly.pdbx_strand_id
1 'polypeptide(L)'
;MKGPIFIYYQLENFYQNHRRYVKSRSDKQLKYKADADDTGSCSPEANTDKGPIVPCGLVAWSLFNDTYKFVMQNKAVDVSKKNIAWESDRNHKFGSDVYPQNFQSGGLIGGANLETSKPVSKPSLFITIQDVTS
;
A
#
# COMPACT_ATOMS: atom_id res chain seq x y z
N MET A 1 -8.38 13.62 27.34
CA MET A 1 -8.15 14.24 26.01
C MET A 1 -9.50 14.48 25.35
N LYS A 2 -9.74 15.66 24.77
CA LYS A 2 -10.93 15.89 23.93
C LYS A 2 -10.59 15.47 22.51
N GLY A 3 -11.43 14.65 21.89
CA GLY A 3 -11.19 14.10 20.56
C GLY A 3 -11.43 15.11 19.42
N PRO A 4 -11.10 14.75 18.17
CA PRO A 4 -10.60 13.45 17.72
C PRO A 4 -9.08 13.25 17.96
N ILE A 5 -8.68 11.99 18.16
CA ILE A 5 -7.28 11.59 18.33
C ILE A 5 -6.86 10.80 17.09
N PHE A 6 -5.75 11.20 16.48
CA PHE A 6 -5.15 10.52 15.33
C PHE A 6 -3.83 9.88 15.74
N ILE A 7 -3.53 8.75 15.11
CA ILE A 7 -2.33 7.96 15.39
C ILE A 7 -1.53 7.88 14.10
N TYR A 8 -0.26 8.27 14.20
CA TYR A 8 0.70 8.23 13.10
C TYR A 8 1.90 7.40 13.53
N TYR A 9 2.52 6.74 12.57
CA TYR A 9 3.84 6.12 12.75
C TYR A 9 4.86 6.94 11.96
N GLN A 10 6.07 7.03 12.48
CA GLN A 10 7.17 7.74 11.85
C GLN A 10 8.28 6.73 11.56
N LEU A 11 8.81 6.78 10.33
CA LEU A 11 9.97 6.01 9.92
C LEU A 11 11.15 6.97 9.76
N GLU A 12 12.26 6.66 10.40
CA GLU A 12 13.52 7.38 10.21
C GLU A 12 14.42 6.62 9.25
N ASN A 13 15.29 7.34 8.54
CA ASN A 13 16.21 6.77 7.55
C ASN A 13 15.52 5.96 6.43
N PHE A 14 14.26 6.26 6.12
CA PHE A 14 13.49 5.64 5.05
C PHE A 14 13.26 6.63 3.90
N TYR A 15 14.01 6.46 2.81
CA TYR A 15 14.09 7.42 1.70
C TYR A 15 12.98 7.24 0.66
N GLN A 16 11.73 7.47 1.04
CA GLN A 16 10.58 7.37 0.12
C GLN A 16 10.66 8.34 -1.06
N ASN A 17 11.33 9.49 -0.88
CA ASN A 17 11.53 10.50 -1.92
C ASN A 17 12.61 10.12 -2.95
N HIS A 18 13.32 9.00 -2.77
CA HIS A 18 14.35 8.60 -3.70
C HIS A 18 13.75 8.34 -5.09
N ARG A 19 14.30 8.97 -6.14
CA ARG A 19 13.72 8.97 -7.51
C ARG A 19 13.33 7.58 -8.01
N ARG A 20 14.16 6.55 -7.76
CA ARG A 20 13.87 5.17 -8.16
C ARG A 20 12.71 4.54 -7.37
N TYR A 21 12.58 4.90 -6.09
CA TYR A 21 11.51 4.40 -5.24
C TYR A 21 10.16 4.99 -5.68
N VAL A 22 10.08 6.32 -5.80
CA VAL A 22 8.86 7.02 -6.28
C VAL A 22 8.40 6.53 -7.65
N LYS A 23 9.34 6.30 -8.58
CA LYS A 23 9.01 5.81 -9.92
C LYS A 23 8.61 4.34 -9.95
N SER A 24 8.95 3.53 -8.95
CA SER A 24 8.72 2.09 -8.94
C SER A 24 7.28 1.78 -8.51
N ARG A 25 6.34 2.12 -9.40
CA ARG A 25 4.90 1.83 -9.34
C ARG A 25 4.26 2.02 -10.72
N SER A 26 3.06 1.50 -10.93
CA SER A 26 2.26 1.74 -12.14
C SER A 26 0.88 2.28 -11.80
N ASP A 27 0.65 3.57 -12.08
CA ASP A 27 -0.62 4.23 -11.77
C ASP A 27 -1.77 3.70 -12.63
N LYS A 28 -1.49 3.26 -13.87
CA LYS A 28 -2.49 2.61 -14.72
C LYS A 28 -2.92 1.26 -14.15
N GLN A 29 -1.95 0.43 -13.76
CA GLN A 29 -2.21 -0.87 -13.13
C GLN A 29 -3.05 -0.73 -11.85
N LEU A 30 -2.74 0.29 -11.04
CA LEU A 30 -3.46 0.58 -9.80
C LEU A 30 -4.90 1.05 -10.02
N LYS A 31 -5.19 1.61 -11.20
CA LYS A 31 -6.50 2.18 -11.55
C LYS A 31 -7.36 1.24 -12.38
N TYR A 32 -6.78 0.52 -13.34
CA TYR A 32 -7.50 -0.26 -14.34
C TYR A 32 -7.04 -1.72 -14.32
N LYS A 33 -7.98 -2.65 -14.13
CA LYS A 33 -7.70 -4.09 -14.17
C LYS A 33 -7.13 -4.54 -15.52
N ALA A 34 -7.51 -3.89 -16.61
CA ALA A 34 -7.02 -4.19 -17.95
C ALA A 34 -5.52 -3.89 -18.14
N ASP A 35 -4.96 -3.00 -17.32
CA ASP A 35 -3.55 -2.59 -17.39
C ASP A 35 -2.67 -3.38 -16.39
N ALA A 36 -3.10 -4.59 -16.01
CA ALA A 36 -2.36 -5.47 -15.10
C ALA A 36 -0.91 -5.71 -15.54
N ASP A 37 -0.68 -5.77 -16.86
CA ASP A 37 0.62 -6.02 -17.47
C ASP A 37 1.51 -4.77 -17.61
N ASP A 38 1.01 -3.56 -17.32
CA ASP A 38 1.78 -2.31 -17.41
C ASP A 38 2.75 -2.18 -16.22
N THR A 39 3.86 -2.92 -16.28
CA THR A 39 4.86 -3.04 -15.20
C THR A 39 6.21 -2.40 -15.54
N GLY A 40 6.28 -1.63 -16.64
CA GLY A 40 7.55 -1.11 -17.18
C GLY A 40 8.34 -0.20 -16.23
N SER A 41 7.65 0.51 -15.34
CA SER A 41 8.26 1.37 -14.31
C SER A 41 8.53 0.65 -12.99
N CYS A 42 8.00 -0.56 -12.80
CA CYS A 42 7.96 -1.26 -11.51
C CYS A 42 9.23 -2.05 -11.15
N SER A 43 10.30 -1.95 -11.94
CA SER A 43 11.55 -2.65 -11.65
C SER A 43 12.09 -2.29 -10.24
N PRO A 44 12.63 -3.25 -9.48
CA PRO A 44 12.79 -4.68 -9.82
C PRO A 44 11.51 -5.53 -9.61
N GLU A 45 10.56 -5.06 -8.81
CA GLU A 45 9.34 -5.80 -8.40
C GLU A 45 8.21 -5.69 -9.43
N ALA A 46 8.51 -6.05 -10.68
CA ALA A 46 7.58 -5.95 -11.81
C ALA A 46 6.79 -7.24 -12.06
N ASN A 47 7.50 -8.38 -12.14
CA ASN A 47 6.95 -9.67 -12.55
C ASN A 47 7.52 -10.80 -11.70
N THR A 48 6.79 -11.91 -11.68
CA THR A 48 7.24 -13.21 -11.16
C THR A 48 7.20 -14.24 -12.28
N ASP A 49 7.68 -15.46 -12.01
CA ASP A 49 7.55 -16.61 -12.93
C ASP A 49 6.08 -16.94 -13.28
N LYS A 50 5.12 -16.43 -12.49
CA LYS A 50 3.67 -16.64 -12.68
C LYS A 50 2.97 -15.49 -13.40
N GLY A 51 3.71 -14.45 -13.82
CA GLY A 51 3.18 -13.26 -14.48
C GLY A 51 3.37 -11.96 -13.68
N PRO A 52 2.69 -10.87 -14.06
CA PRO A 52 2.84 -9.56 -13.44
C PRO A 52 2.46 -9.57 -11.97
N ILE A 53 3.18 -8.77 -11.19
CA ILE A 53 2.84 -8.49 -9.80
C ILE A 53 1.77 -7.40 -9.80
N VAL A 54 0.70 -7.60 -9.05
CA VAL A 54 -0.32 -6.56 -8.81
C VAL A 54 -0.49 -6.39 -7.30
N PRO A 55 -0.38 -5.18 -6.76
CA PRO A 55 0.28 -4.00 -7.34
C PRO A 55 1.81 -4.19 -7.46
N CYS A 56 2.40 -3.78 -8.58
CA CYS A 56 3.85 -3.85 -8.80
C CYS A 56 4.63 -2.69 -8.17
N GLY A 57 5.94 -2.92 -8.00
CA GLY A 57 6.92 -1.89 -7.66
C GLY A 57 7.27 -1.78 -6.17
N LEU A 58 8.38 -1.09 -5.90
CA LEU A 58 8.98 -0.99 -4.56
C LEU A 58 8.07 -0.32 -3.53
N VAL A 59 7.20 0.61 -3.96
CA VAL A 59 6.27 1.31 -3.07
C VAL A 59 5.26 0.35 -2.46
N ALA A 60 4.72 -0.55 -3.27
CA ALA A 60 3.83 -1.61 -2.79
C ALA A 60 4.61 -2.68 -2.04
N TRP A 61 5.76 -3.11 -2.57
CA TRP A 61 6.56 -4.20 -2.03
C TRP A 61 7.06 -3.95 -0.60
N SER A 62 7.41 -2.70 -0.25
CA SER A 62 7.87 -2.33 1.09
C SER A 62 6.74 -1.85 2.01
N LEU A 63 5.54 -2.45 1.90
CA LEU A 63 4.39 -2.07 2.73
C LEU A 63 4.67 -2.31 4.21
N PHE A 64 4.38 -1.32 5.05
CA PHE A 64 4.54 -1.40 6.50
C PHE A 64 3.70 -2.54 7.10
N ASN A 65 4.29 -3.37 7.97
CA ASN A 65 3.67 -4.60 8.47
C ASN A 65 3.49 -4.69 10.00
N ASP A 66 3.92 -3.70 10.77
CA ASP A 66 3.72 -3.76 12.21
C ASP A 66 2.25 -3.54 12.59
N THR A 67 1.84 -4.17 13.68
CA THR A 67 0.49 -4.03 14.23
C THR A 67 0.56 -3.48 15.65
N TYR A 68 -0.03 -2.30 15.84
CA TYR A 68 -0.13 -1.66 17.15
C TYR A 68 -1.44 -2.01 17.86
N LYS A 69 -1.36 -2.21 19.18
CA LYS A 69 -2.51 -2.33 20.08
C LYS A 69 -2.36 -1.30 21.20
N PHE A 70 -3.43 -0.59 21.50
CA PHE A 70 -3.42 0.47 22.50
C PHE A 70 -4.19 0.02 23.74
N VAL A 71 -3.62 0.26 24.91
CA VAL A 71 -4.22 -0.04 26.20
C VAL A 71 -4.19 1.22 27.05
N MET A 72 -5.33 1.61 27.61
CA MET A 72 -5.45 2.74 28.51
C MET A 72 -6.15 2.27 29.79
N GLN A 73 -5.52 2.47 30.96
CA GLN A 73 -6.07 2.04 32.25
C GLN A 73 -6.50 0.55 32.26
N ASN A 74 -5.65 -0.34 31.73
CA ASN A 74 -5.91 -1.78 31.55
C ASN A 74 -7.12 -2.14 30.66
N LYS A 75 -7.64 -1.20 29.88
CA LYS A 75 -8.68 -1.46 28.87
C LYS A 75 -8.11 -1.31 27.47
N ALA A 76 -8.40 -2.28 26.60
CA ALA A 76 -8.07 -2.18 25.19
C ALA A 76 -8.83 -1.00 24.57
N VAL A 77 -8.11 -0.18 23.80
CA VAL A 77 -8.68 0.95 23.07
C VAL A 77 -8.82 0.53 21.62
N ASP A 78 -10.06 0.50 21.14
CA ASP A 78 -10.35 0.23 19.74
C ASP A 78 -9.95 1.43 18.88
N VAL A 79 -9.12 1.17 17.87
CA VAL A 79 -8.69 2.18 16.90
C VAL A 79 -9.31 1.85 15.55
N SER A 80 -10.09 2.79 15.00
CA SER A 80 -10.64 2.65 13.66
C SER A 80 -9.54 2.75 12.60
N LYS A 81 -9.45 1.75 11.74
CA LYS A 81 -8.61 1.75 10.52
C LYS A 81 -9.39 2.19 9.27
N LYS A 82 -10.64 2.62 9.43
CA LYS A 82 -11.53 3.04 8.33
C LYS A 82 -11.35 4.53 8.03
N ASN A 83 -11.51 4.91 6.77
CA ASN A 83 -11.48 6.31 6.32
C ASN A 83 -10.17 7.06 6.65
N ILE A 84 -9.03 6.36 6.70
CA ILE A 84 -7.70 6.96 6.93
C ILE A 84 -7.03 7.45 5.63
N ALA A 85 -7.47 6.95 4.49
CA ALA A 85 -6.99 7.36 3.17
C ALA A 85 -7.85 8.49 2.61
N TRP A 86 -7.25 9.30 1.73
CA TRP A 86 -7.95 10.36 1.02
C TRP A 86 -9.16 9.82 0.26
N GLU A 87 -10.21 10.63 0.14
CA GLU A 87 -11.43 10.23 -0.56
C GLU A 87 -11.19 10.08 -2.07
N SER A 88 -10.41 11.00 -2.66
CA SER A 88 -9.97 10.92 -4.06
C SER A 88 -9.24 9.60 -4.35
N ASP A 89 -8.37 9.21 -3.44
CA ASP A 89 -7.60 7.98 -3.47
C ASP A 89 -8.53 6.75 -3.51
N ARG A 90 -9.46 6.67 -2.56
CA ARG A 90 -10.39 5.53 -2.45
C ARG A 90 -11.39 5.44 -3.61
N ASN A 91 -11.82 6.58 -4.15
CA ASN A 91 -12.93 6.63 -5.11
C ASN A 91 -12.51 6.80 -6.57
N HIS A 92 -11.31 7.35 -6.84
CA HIS A 92 -10.91 7.76 -8.20
C HIS A 92 -9.51 7.29 -8.61
N LYS A 93 -8.55 7.25 -7.68
CA LYS A 93 -7.16 6.93 -8.01
C LYS A 93 -6.93 5.42 -8.15
N PHE A 94 -7.54 4.63 -7.28
CA PHE A 94 -7.36 3.19 -7.22
C PHE A 94 -8.63 2.44 -7.63
N GLY A 95 -8.47 1.38 -8.42
CA GLY A 95 -9.57 0.56 -8.90
C GLY A 95 -10.27 -0.21 -7.80
N SER A 96 -11.60 -0.26 -7.83
CA SER A 96 -12.42 -1.11 -6.94
C SER A 96 -12.48 -2.56 -7.38
N ASP A 97 -12.06 -2.84 -8.61
CA ASP A 97 -12.00 -4.14 -9.28
C ASP A 97 -10.57 -4.64 -9.52
N VAL A 98 -9.56 -3.91 -9.03
CA VAL A 98 -8.15 -4.31 -9.09
C VAL A 98 -7.78 -5.02 -7.79
N TYR A 99 -7.37 -6.29 -7.91
CA TYR A 99 -7.05 -7.16 -6.78
C TYR A 99 -5.57 -7.59 -6.83
N PRO A 100 -4.93 -7.79 -5.66
CA PRO A 100 -3.56 -8.27 -5.60
C PRO A 100 -3.37 -9.63 -6.29
N GLN A 101 -2.30 -9.77 -7.06
CA GLN A 101 -1.93 -10.99 -7.79
C GLN A 101 -0.41 -11.15 -7.77
N ASN A 102 0.07 -12.38 -7.59
CA ASN A 102 1.50 -12.75 -7.59
C ASN A 102 2.39 -11.97 -6.59
N PHE A 103 1.79 -11.19 -5.69
CA PHE A 103 2.48 -10.28 -4.78
C PHE A 103 3.28 -11.03 -3.71
N GLN A 104 4.58 -10.67 -3.56
CA GLN A 104 5.52 -11.29 -2.61
C GLN A 104 5.50 -12.83 -2.62
N SER A 105 5.31 -13.44 -3.80
CA SER A 105 5.24 -14.90 -3.95
C SER A 105 6.60 -15.59 -4.10
N GLY A 106 7.69 -14.82 -4.10
CA GLY A 106 9.07 -15.30 -4.17
C GLY A 106 9.74 -15.51 -2.80
N GLY A 107 11.05 -15.79 -2.82
CA GLY A 107 11.83 -16.04 -1.58
C GLY A 107 12.16 -14.79 -0.76
N LEU A 108 12.08 -13.59 -1.36
CA LEU A 108 12.30 -12.31 -0.67
C LEU A 108 10.96 -11.63 -0.37
N ILE A 109 10.74 -11.29 0.89
CA ILE A 109 9.56 -10.59 1.39
C ILE A 109 10.02 -9.22 1.89
N GLY A 110 9.53 -8.15 1.27
CA GLY A 110 9.93 -6.79 1.61
C GLY A 110 9.13 -6.14 2.74
N GLY A 111 7.89 -6.58 2.96
CA GLY A 111 6.94 -5.92 3.85
C GLY A 111 5.71 -6.77 4.14
N ALA A 112 4.56 -6.14 4.29
CA ALA A 112 3.29 -6.82 4.52
C ALA A 112 2.80 -7.54 3.27
N ASN A 113 2.18 -8.71 3.48
CA ASN A 113 1.44 -9.40 2.45
C ASN A 113 0.05 -8.77 2.23
N LEU A 114 -0.44 -8.88 1.00
CA LEU A 114 -1.76 -8.38 0.61
C LEU A 114 -2.79 -9.51 0.55
N GLU A 115 -3.99 -9.21 1.01
CA GLU A 115 -5.12 -10.12 0.88
C GLU A 115 -5.67 -10.09 -0.55
N THR A 116 -5.69 -11.25 -1.21
CA THR A 116 -6.17 -11.40 -2.59
C THR A 116 -7.68 -11.15 -2.74
N SER A 117 -8.43 -11.17 -1.64
CA SER A 117 -9.88 -10.90 -1.60
C SER A 117 -10.25 -9.43 -1.45
N LYS A 118 -9.27 -8.54 -1.21
CA LYS A 118 -9.50 -7.11 -0.99
C LYS A 118 -8.93 -6.30 -2.16
N PRO A 119 -9.71 -5.36 -2.74
CA PRO A 119 -9.20 -4.54 -3.83
C PRO A 119 -8.20 -3.49 -3.32
N VAL A 120 -7.36 -3.01 -4.23
CA VAL A 120 -6.31 -2.02 -3.95
C VAL A 120 -6.86 -0.66 -3.49
N SER A 121 -8.12 -0.35 -3.79
CA SER A 121 -8.85 0.83 -3.31
C SER A 121 -9.21 0.82 -1.81
N LYS A 122 -8.89 -0.25 -1.05
CA LYS A 122 -9.16 -0.31 0.40
C LYS A 122 -8.03 0.28 1.27
N PRO A 123 -8.37 0.95 2.39
CA PRO A 123 -7.44 1.79 3.17
C PRO A 123 -6.16 1.12 3.65
N SER A 124 -6.17 -0.21 3.81
CA SER A 124 -5.01 -0.98 4.28
C SER A 124 -3.79 -0.90 3.37
N LEU A 125 -3.98 -0.54 2.09
CA LEU A 125 -2.90 -0.46 1.10
C LEU A 125 -2.27 0.94 0.95
N PHE A 126 -2.96 1.99 1.41
CA PHE A 126 -2.63 3.38 1.07
C PHE A 126 -1.44 3.95 1.84
N ILE A 127 -0.98 3.25 2.85
CA ILE A 127 -0.10 3.83 3.85
C ILE A 127 1.33 4.07 3.30
N THR A 128 1.71 3.41 2.18
CA THR A 128 2.95 3.71 1.43
C THR A 128 2.73 4.48 0.13
N ILE A 129 1.48 4.64 -0.35
CA ILE A 129 1.16 5.28 -1.64
C ILE A 129 0.57 6.68 -1.45
N GLN A 130 0.81 7.33 -0.31
CA GLN A 130 0.57 8.76 -0.22
C GLN A 130 1.66 9.46 -1.04
N ASP A 131 1.26 9.90 -2.24
CA ASP A 131 1.98 10.93 -2.97
C ASP A 131 2.16 12.12 -2.04
N VAL A 132 3.39 12.33 -1.57
CA VAL A 132 3.83 13.63 -1.07
C VAL A 132 3.97 14.52 -2.31
N THR A 133 2.85 14.90 -2.92
CA THR A 133 2.82 16.03 -3.84
C THR A 133 2.88 17.28 -2.98
N SER A 134 4.09 17.85 -2.89
CA SER A 134 4.26 19.27 -2.59
C SER A 134 3.73 20.14 -3.73
#